data_AF-A0A7U6KQQ9-F1
#
_entry.id   AF-A0A7U6KQQ9-F1
#
_cell.length_a   1.000
_cell.length_b   1.000
_cell.length_c   1.000
_cell.angle_alpha   90.00
_cell.angle_beta   90.00
_cell.angle_gamma   90.00
#
_symmetry.space_group_name_H-M   'P 1'
#
loop_
_entity.id
_entity.type
_entity.pdbx_description
1 polymer ?
#
loop_
_entity_poly.entity_id
_entity_poly.type
_entity_poly.pdbx_seq_one_letter_code
_entity_poly.pdbx_strand_id
1 'polypeptide(L)'
;MLTYSPDWETLTYDELSPHQDIVSERINLLTDMPRSGVLLISIQTLMQRVAPPSWLIGQHFDLSVGDRFDINTQRGLLAKAGYRAVDNVFEPGEFAVRGSIIDIFAMGQPFPLRLDLFDDEIETIRFFIRKPSAR
;
A
#
# COMPACT_ATOMS: atom_id res chain seq x y z
N MET A 1 3.55 18.25 -16.41
CA MET A 1 3.17 16.92 -15.90
C MET A 1 1.73 17.02 -15.43
N LEU A 2 0.89 16.09 -15.88
CA LEU A 2 -0.55 16.06 -15.59
C LEU A 2 -0.82 14.84 -14.71
N THR A 3 -1.47 15.05 -13.58
CA THR A 3 -1.80 14.02 -12.59
C THR A 3 -3.31 14.00 -12.39
N TYR A 4 -3.89 12.83 -12.15
CA TYR A 4 -5.33 12.64 -11.91
C TYR A 4 -5.57 12.14 -10.49
N SER A 5 -6.65 12.60 -9.85
CA SER A 5 -7.12 12.06 -8.57
C SER A 5 -8.33 11.15 -8.81
N PRO A 6 -8.22 9.83 -8.57
CA PRO A 6 -9.33 8.93 -8.81
C PRO A 6 -10.44 9.14 -7.78
N ASP A 7 -11.69 9.12 -8.26
CA ASP A 7 -12.86 9.04 -7.40
C ASP A 7 -12.93 7.68 -6.73
N TRP A 8 -13.75 7.52 -5.69
CA TRP A 8 -13.95 6.22 -5.06
C TRP A 8 -14.65 5.21 -5.97
N GLU A 9 -15.30 5.68 -7.04
CA GLU A 9 -16.08 4.86 -7.97
C GLU A 9 -17.21 4.07 -7.28
N THR A 10 -17.58 4.50 -6.08
CA THR A 10 -18.73 4.00 -5.32
C THR A 10 -19.75 5.12 -5.14
N LEU A 11 -21.00 4.74 -4.90
CA LEU A 11 -22.05 5.73 -4.63
C LEU A 11 -21.89 6.36 -3.24
N THR A 12 -22.50 7.52 -3.04
CA THR A 12 -22.57 8.10 -1.69
C THR A 12 -23.44 7.18 -0.82
N TYR A 13 -22.89 6.70 0.29
CA TYR A 13 -23.52 5.70 1.17
C TYR A 13 -23.72 4.32 0.53
N ASP A 14 -22.83 3.92 -0.37
CA ASP A 14 -22.78 2.56 -0.91
C ASP A 14 -22.45 1.52 0.18
N GLU A 15 -22.91 0.29 -0.01
CA GLU A 15 -22.52 -0.85 0.82
C GLU A 15 -21.16 -1.42 0.41
N LEU A 16 -20.70 -1.10 -0.80
CA LEU A 16 -19.42 -1.53 -1.33
C LEU A 16 -18.29 -0.59 -0.90
N SER A 17 -17.21 -1.17 -0.40
CA SER A 17 -15.96 -0.45 -0.20
C SER A 17 -15.26 -0.19 -1.55
N PRO A 18 -14.55 0.93 -1.70
CA PRO A 18 -13.73 1.18 -2.90
C PRO A 18 -12.69 0.08 -3.12
N HIS A 19 -12.32 -0.13 -4.38
CA HIS A 19 -11.28 -1.09 -4.74
C HIS A 19 -9.92 -0.70 -4.14
N GLN A 20 -9.10 -1.68 -3.73
CA GLN A 20 -7.82 -1.42 -3.07
C GLN A 20 -6.85 -0.62 -3.95
N ASP A 21 -6.90 -0.81 -5.28
CA ASP A 21 -6.09 -0.03 -6.23
C ASP A 21 -6.42 1.46 -6.20
N ILE A 22 -7.70 1.82 -6.13
CA ILE A 22 -8.15 3.22 -6.02
C ILE A 22 -7.67 3.80 -4.70
N VAL A 23 -7.83 3.06 -3.60
CA VAL A 23 -7.36 3.50 -2.28
C VAL A 23 -5.85 3.71 -2.28
N SER A 24 -5.10 2.78 -2.87
CA SER A 24 -3.64 2.84 -3.00
C SER A 24 -3.20 4.07 -3.81
N GLU A 25 -3.79 4.31 -4.98
CA GLU A 25 -3.46 5.46 -5.84
C GLU A 25 -3.74 6.79 -5.14
N ARG A 26 -4.85 6.88 -4.38
CA ARG A 26 -5.15 8.08 -3.59
C ARG A 26 -4.16 8.30 -2.45
N ILE A 27 -3.77 7.23 -1.74
CA ILE A 27 -2.75 7.32 -0.68
C ILE A 27 -1.43 7.81 -1.27
N ASN A 28 -1.02 7.28 -2.44
CA ASN A 28 0.19 7.73 -3.13
C ASN A 28 0.11 9.23 -3.46
N LEU A 29 -0.97 9.66 -4.11
CA LEU A 29 -1.19 11.05 -4.50
C LEU A 29 -1.20 12.01 -3.30
N LEU A 30 -1.81 11.61 -2.18
CA LEU A 30 -1.88 12.44 -0.96
C LEU A 30 -0.55 12.48 -0.21
N THR A 31 0.28 11.44 -0.34
CA THR A 31 1.58 11.33 0.35
C THR A 31 2.68 12.07 -0.41
N ASP A 32 2.75 11.89 -1.73
CA ASP A 32 3.75 12.52 -2.60
C ASP A 32 3.09 13.41 -3.66
N MET A 33 2.28 14.37 -3.21
CA MET A 33 1.60 15.28 -4.12
C MET A 33 2.63 16.17 -4.85
N PRO A 34 2.61 16.21 -6.21
CA PRO A 34 3.58 16.99 -6.96
C PRO A 34 3.45 18.49 -6.66
N ARG A 35 4.58 19.15 -6.37
CA ARG A 35 4.63 20.59 -6.07
C ARG A 35 4.42 21.49 -7.28
N SER A 36 4.52 20.95 -8.49
CA SER A 36 4.33 21.66 -9.75
C SER A 36 3.64 20.75 -10.77
N GLY A 37 2.78 21.33 -11.60
CA GLY A 37 1.99 20.60 -12.58
C GLY A 37 0.51 20.92 -12.50
N VAL A 38 -0.31 20.08 -13.12
CA VAL A 38 -1.77 20.21 -13.14
C VAL A 38 -2.38 18.95 -12.54
N LEU A 39 -3.23 19.13 -11.53
CA LEU A 39 -4.05 18.07 -10.94
C LEU A 39 -5.46 18.14 -11.53
N LEU A 40 -5.87 17.08 -12.21
CA LEU A 40 -7.26 16.88 -12.63
C LEU A 40 -8.02 16.16 -11.51
N ILE A 41 -9.10 16.78 -11.05
CA ILE A 41 -9.97 16.25 -10.00
C ILE A 41 -11.42 16.58 -10.34
N SER A 42 -12.33 15.64 -10.07
CA SER A 42 -13.76 15.90 -10.22
C SER A 42 -14.26 16.79 -9.08
N ILE A 43 -15.37 17.52 -9.29
CA ILE A 43 -15.97 18.34 -8.23
C ILE A 43 -16.42 17.48 -7.04
N GLN A 44 -16.93 16.28 -7.30
CA GLN A 44 -17.37 15.34 -6.26
C GLN A 44 -16.20 14.90 -5.39
N THR A 45 -15.08 14.51 -6.02
CA THR A 45 -13.86 14.09 -5.34
C THR A 45 -13.25 15.24 -4.53
N LEU A 46 -13.30 16.48 -5.03
CA LEU A 46 -12.79 17.67 -4.33
C LEU A 46 -13.61 18.01 -3.08
N MET A 47 -14.93 17.82 -3.13
CA MET A 47 -15.82 18.08 -1.99
C MET A 47 -15.66 17.06 -0.86
N GLN A 48 -15.08 15.91 -1.17
CA GLN A 48 -14.88 14.83 -0.22
C GLN A 48 -13.77 15.18 0.79
N ARG A 49 -14.07 15.07 2.09
CA ARG A 49 -13.06 15.24 3.14
C ARG A 49 -12.09 14.08 3.12
N VAL A 50 -10.80 14.39 3.23
CA VAL A 50 -9.71 13.41 3.30
C VAL A 50 -9.07 13.41 4.69
N ALA A 51 -8.32 12.34 5.00
CA ALA A 51 -7.53 12.27 6.22
C ALA A 51 -6.48 13.39 6.26
N PRO A 52 -6.16 13.92 7.45
CA PRO A 52 -5.13 14.95 7.58
C PRO A 52 -3.75 14.38 7.19
N PRO A 53 -2.87 15.17 6.54
CA PRO A 53 -1.54 14.70 6.13
C PRO A 53 -0.70 14.14 7.29
N SER A 54 -0.84 14.73 8.49
CA SER A 54 -0.13 14.26 9.69
C SER A 54 -0.50 12.83 10.09
N TRP A 55 -1.73 12.39 9.80
CA TRP A 55 -2.15 11.03 10.06
C TRP A 55 -1.52 10.05 9.07
N LEU A 56 -1.46 10.40 7.78
CA LEU A 56 -0.80 9.58 6.74
C LEU A 56 0.69 9.39 7.03
N ILE A 57 1.40 10.49 7.32
CA ILE A 57 2.83 10.45 7.66
C ILE A 57 3.05 9.68 8.97
N GLY A 58 2.10 9.65 9.90
CA GLY A 58 2.23 8.90 11.15
C GLY A 58 2.07 7.38 10.99
N GLN A 59 1.69 6.86 9.83
CA GLN A 59 1.34 5.45 9.61
C GLN A 59 2.20 4.76 8.53
N HIS A 60 3.35 5.34 8.18
CA HIS A 60 4.30 4.72 7.25
C HIS A 60 5.23 3.73 7.97
N PHE A 61 5.72 2.75 7.21
CA PHE A 61 6.76 1.82 7.64
C PHE A 61 7.95 1.98 6.71
N ASP A 62 9.06 2.51 7.23
CA ASP A 62 10.33 2.56 6.52
C ASP A 62 11.08 1.24 6.75
N LEU A 63 11.49 0.60 5.65
CA LEU A 63 12.26 -0.63 5.66
C LEU A 63 13.49 -0.46 4.79
N SER A 64 14.65 -0.75 5.36
CA SER A 64 15.95 -0.73 4.69
C SER A 64 16.64 -2.08 4.80
N VAL A 65 17.53 -2.37 3.86
CA VAL A 65 18.45 -3.51 3.98
C VAL A 65 19.33 -3.33 5.21
N GLY A 66 19.45 -4.38 6.02
CA GLY A 66 20.14 -4.37 7.31
C GLY A 66 19.25 -4.07 8.51
N ASP A 67 17.97 -3.73 8.30
CA ASP A 67 17.04 -3.52 9.41
C ASP A 67 16.64 -4.85 10.05
N ARG A 68 16.42 -4.82 11.37
CA ARG A 68 15.83 -5.95 12.10
C ARG A 68 14.35 -6.08 11.83
N PHE A 69 13.91 -7.27 11.44
CA PHE A 69 12.54 -7.60 11.10
C PHE A 69 12.05 -8.85 11.84
N ASP A 70 11.56 -8.67 13.07
CA ASP A 70 10.85 -9.73 13.78
C ASP A 70 9.47 -9.98 13.16
N ILE A 71 9.37 -11.07 12.41
CA ILE A 71 8.16 -11.50 11.71
C ILE A 71 6.92 -11.51 12.61
N ASN A 72 7.02 -11.97 13.86
CA ASN A 72 5.84 -12.09 14.73
C ASN A 72 5.32 -10.72 15.14
N THR A 73 6.24 -9.82 15.49
CA THR A 73 5.92 -8.44 15.85
C THR A 73 5.38 -7.68 14.63
N GLN A 74 6.06 -7.78 13.48
CA GLN A 74 5.68 -7.09 12.26
C GLN A 74 4.33 -7.56 11.71
N ARG A 75 4.03 -8.86 11.79
CA ARG A 75 2.70 -9.40 11.45
C ARG A 75 1.59 -8.74 12.28
N GLY A 76 1.83 -8.53 13.58
CA GLY A 76 0.88 -7.85 14.45
C GLY A 76 0.71 -6.37 14.10
N LEU A 77 1.79 -5.68 13.73
CA LEU A 77 1.74 -4.28 13.29
C LEU A 77 1.00 -4.13 11.97
N LEU A 78 1.29 -4.98 10.97
CA LEU A 78 0.60 -4.98 9.68
C LEU A 78 -0.90 -5.25 9.85
N ALA A 79 -1.27 -6.24 10.66
CA ALA A 79 -2.68 -6.53 10.94
C ALA A 79 -3.39 -5.34 11.62
N LYS A 80 -2.73 -4.66 12.57
CA LYS A 80 -3.27 -3.44 13.21
C LYS A 80 -3.40 -2.27 12.23
N ALA A 81 -2.52 -2.18 11.24
CA ALA A 81 -2.58 -1.20 10.16
C ALA A 81 -3.64 -1.54 9.09
N GLY A 82 -4.37 -2.66 9.23
CA GLY A 82 -5.43 -3.07 8.32
C GLY A 82 -4.96 -3.95 7.15
N TYR A 83 -3.71 -4.40 7.14
CA TYR A 83 -3.23 -5.33 6.11
C TYR A 83 -3.81 -6.73 6.32
N ARG A 84 -4.11 -7.40 5.20
CA ARG A 84 -4.64 -8.76 5.18
C ARG A 84 -3.51 -9.78 5.02
N ALA A 85 -3.46 -10.75 5.93
CA ALA A 85 -2.58 -11.90 5.79
C ALA A 85 -3.19 -12.89 4.79
N VAL A 86 -2.47 -13.17 3.70
CA VAL A 86 -2.92 -14.05 2.62
C VAL A 86 -1.83 -15.06 2.30
N ASP A 87 -2.20 -16.16 1.62
CA ASP A 87 -1.19 -17.10 1.13
C ASP A 87 -0.32 -16.50 0.04
N ASN A 88 -0.90 -15.57 -0.73
CA ASN A 88 -0.42 -15.14 -2.03
C ASN A 88 -0.85 -13.68 -2.25
N VAL A 89 0.11 -12.76 -2.26
CA VAL A 89 -0.13 -11.32 -2.44
C VAL A 89 -0.50 -10.98 -3.88
N PHE A 90 -1.60 -10.25 -4.05
CA PHE A 90 -2.12 -9.77 -5.32
C PHE A 90 -2.54 -8.30 -5.29
N GLU A 91 -3.15 -7.84 -4.21
CA GLU A 91 -3.72 -6.50 -4.09
C GLU A 91 -2.96 -5.64 -3.07
N PRO A 92 -2.96 -4.30 -3.22
CA PRO A 92 -2.48 -3.41 -2.18
C PRO A 92 -3.15 -3.69 -0.82
N GLY A 93 -2.38 -3.59 0.26
CA GLY A 93 -2.86 -3.91 1.61
C GLY A 93 -2.80 -5.42 1.95
N GLU A 94 -2.16 -6.25 1.13
CA GLU A 94 -1.93 -7.66 1.42
C GLU A 94 -0.47 -7.95 1.80
N PHE A 95 -0.28 -8.98 2.62
CA PHE A 95 1.04 -9.55 2.90
C PHE A 95 0.99 -11.06 3.07
N ALA A 96 2.09 -11.74 2.78
CA ALA A 96 2.28 -13.16 2.96
C ALA A 96 3.65 -13.44 3.60
N VAL A 97 3.71 -14.45 4.47
CA VAL A 97 4.95 -14.85 5.16
C VAL A 97 5.22 -16.33 4.84
N ARG A 98 6.43 -16.63 4.38
CA ARG A 98 6.86 -17.98 3.98
C ARG A 98 8.29 -18.24 4.47
N GLY A 99 8.42 -18.71 5.70
CA GLY A 99 9.73 -18.89 6.32
C GLY A 99 10.45 -17.54 6.44
N SER A 100 11.59 -17.40 5.76
CA SER A 100 12.39 -16.18 5.72
C SER A 100 11.93 -15.17 4.66
N ILE A 101 10.94 -15.49 3.84
CA ILE A 101 10.46 -14.60 2.77
C ILE A 101 9.16 -13.93 3.20
N ILE A 102 9.11 -12.60 3.03
CA ILE A 102 7.90 -11.82 3.21
C ILE A 102 7.55 -11.11 1.90
N ASP A 103 6.35 -11.37 1.41
CA ASP A 103 5.76 -10.58 0.33
C ASP A 103 4.83 -9.54 0.94
N ILE A 104 4.96 -8.27 0.56
CA ILE A 104 4.09 -7.19 1.02
C ILE A 104 3.73 -6.29 -0.16
N PHE A 105 2.45 -6.00 -0.33
CA PHE A 105 1.98 -4.97 -1.26
C PHE A 105 1.59 -3.73 -0.46
N ALA A 106 2.56 -2.84 -0.27
CA ALA A 106 2.34 -1.62 0.47
C ALA A 106 1.33 -0.70 -0.24
N MET A 107 0.42 -0.11 0.53
CA MET A 107 -0.47 0.94 0.03
C MET A 107 0.33 2.12 -0.51
N GLY A 108 -0.04 2.61 -1.68
CA GLY A 108 0.64 3.69 -2.38
C GLY A 108 1.82 3.26 -3.26
N GLN A 109 2.25 2.00 -3.19
CA GLN A 109 3.26 1.47 -4.11
C GLN A 109 2.64 0.94 -5.39
N PRO A 110 3.32 1.03 -6.55
CA PRO A 110 2.83 0.48 -7.81
C PRO A 110 3.05 -1.03 -7.95
N PHE A 111 3.99 -1.61 -7.18
CA PHE A 111 4.35 -3.03 -7.26
C PHE A 111 4.57 -3.60 -5.85
N PRO A 112 4.30 -4.90 -5.64
CA PRO A 112 4.61 -5.56 -4.38
C PRO A 112 6.11 -5.75 -4.21
N LEU A 113 6.52 -5.80 -2.94
CA LEU A 113 7.88 -5.95 -2.47
C LEU A 113 8.07 -7.33 -1.86
N ARG A 114 9.20 -7.96 -2.16
CA ARG A 114 9.68 -9.16 -1.51
C ARG A 114 10.87 -8.81 -0.63
N LEU A 115 10.75 -9.15 0.65
CA LEU A 115 11.82 -9.10 1.64
C LEU A 115 12.37 -10.52 1.81
N ASP A 116 13.69 -10.65 1.67
CA ASP A 116 14.41 -11.88 2.01
C ASP A 116 15.16 -11.64 3.31
N LEU A 117 14.91 -12.49 4.31
CA LEU A 117 15.52 -12.37 5.64
C LEU A 117 16.64 -13.40 5.83
N PHE A 118 17.69 -12.97 6.53
CA PHE A 118 18.65 -13.86 7.15
C PHE A 118 18.51 -13.77 8.66
N ASP A 119 17.99 -14.84 9.28
CA ASP A 119 17.56 -14.84 10.68
C ASP A 119 16.49 -13.77 10.95
N ASP A 120 16.82 -12.68 11.67
CA ASP A 120 15.95 -11.55 11.96
C ASP A 120 16.34 -10.27 11.22
N GLU A 121 17.19 -10.34 10.19
CA GLU A 121 17.70 -9.18 9.45
C GLU A 121 17.25 -9.18 7.97
N ILE A 122 16.86 -8.02 7.45
CA ILE A 122 16.53 -7.86 6.03
C ILE A 122 17.81 -7.90 5.19
N GLU A 123 18.01 -9.00 4.46
CA GLU A 123 19.15 -9.14 3.56
C GLU A 123 18.88 -8.42 2.23
N THR A 124 17.69 -8.60 1.66
CA THR A 124 17.37 -8.02 0.34
C THR A 124 15.91 -7.57 0.23
N ILE A 125 15.70 -6.47 -0.49
CA ILE A 125 14.38 -5.91 -0.82
C ILE A 125 14.29 -5.82 -2.33
N ARG A 126 13.26 -6.42 -2.94
CA ARG A 126 13.09 -6.42 -4.40
C ARG A 126 11.63 -6.27 -4.78
N PHE A 127 11.36 -5.46 -5.80
CA PHE A 127 10.06 -5.49 -6.47
C PHE A 127 9.88 -6.79 -7.24
N PHE A 128 8.67 -7.32 -7.26
CA PHE A 128 8.33 -8.44 -8.11
C PHE A 128 7.03 -8.20 -8.87
N ILE A 129 6.96 -8.73 -10.09
CA ILE A 129 5.74 -8.75 -10.88
C ILE A 129 5.19 -10.17 -10.77
N ARG A 130 4.07 -10.34 -10.09
CA ARG A 130 3.41 -11.64 -10.06
C ARG A 130 2.45 -11.73 -11.22
N LYS A 131 2.68 -12.69 -12.11
CA LYS A 131 1.71 -13.02 -13.16
C LYS A 131 0.52 -13.69 -12.48
N PRO A 132 -0.73 -13.30 -12.78
CA PRO A 132 -1.90 -14.04 -12.32
C PRO A 132 -1.76 -15.48 -12.81
N SER A 133 -1.96 -16.45 -11.91
CA SER A 133 -1.95 -17.86 -12.29
C SER A 133 -3.05 -18.07 -13.33
N ALA A 134 -2.67 -18.49 -14.54
CA ALA A 134 -3.64 -18.90 -15.55
C ALA A 134 -4.54 -19.99 -14.93
N ARG A 135 -5.82 -19.69 -14.79
CA ARG A 135 -6.87 -20.71 -14.80
C ARG A 135 -7.24 -20.96 -16.24
#